data_AF-A0A968ZHT1-F1
#
_entry.id   AF-A0A968ZHT1-F1
#
_cell.length_a   1.000
_cell.length_b   1.000
_cell.length_c   1.000
_cell.angle_alpha   90.00
_cell.angle_beta   90.00
_cell.angle_gamma   90.00
#
_symmetry.space_group_name_H-M   'P 1'
#
loop_
_entity.id
_entity.type
_entity.pdbx_description
1 polymer ?
#
loop_
_entity_poly.entity_id
_entity_poly.type
_entity_poly.pdbx_seq_one_letter_code
_entity_poly.pdbx_strand_id
1 'polypeptide(L)'
;MFLLASASALAQPTVIHGMVKDTDSNEPLPFVNVYIKSMPSEGVVTDVDGRFSIRTNRLSQDDYVVASYIGYISKTEPIKAGKTQRVLFKLSEETKNLEEVTVKAGENPAYPIIRRAAKNKSKLSFHSLDAINYHCYNASEVYLNEVGGLKSKAVNEMKQKWKKMSPLLVMMLRADF
;
A
#
# COMPACT_ATOMS: atom_id res chain seq x y z
N MET A 1 -19.34 -43.79 -38.80
CA MET A 1 -18.09 -43.29 -38.19
C MET A 1 -18.20 -41.77 -38.14
N PHE A 2 -18.51 -41.21 -36.97
CA PHE A 2 -18.80 -39.78 -36.80
C PHE A 2 -17.49 -39.06 -36.52
N LEU A 3 -16.99 -38.28 -37.47
CA LEU A 3 -15.74 -37.53 -37.34
C LEU A 3 -16.01 -36.24 -36.55
N LEU A 4 -15.82 -36.25 -35.23
CA LEU A 4 -15.80 -35.01 -34.44
C LEU A 4 -14.49 -34.27 -34.74
N ALA A 5 -14.53 -33.36 -35.72
CA ALA A 5 -13.50 -32.36 -35.87
C ALA A 5 -13.62 -31.37 -34.69
N SER A 6 -12.70 -31.47 -33.72
CA SER A 6 -12.53 -30.43 -32.70
C SER A 6 -11.96 -29.18 -33.38
N ALA A 7 -12.83 -28.22 -33.67
CA ALA A 7 -12.40 -26.90 -34.09
C ALA A 7 -11.81 -26.18 -32.88
N SER A 8 -10.48 -26.19 -32.75
CA SER A 8 -9.78 -25.28 -31.84
C SER A 8 -10.07 -23.86 -32.30
N ALA A 9 -10.93 -23.14 -31.58
CA ALA A 9 -11.20 -21.73 -31.85
C ALA A 9 -9.91 -20.94 -31.58
N LEU A 10 -9.18 -20.59 -32.65
CA LEU A 10 -8.07 -19.66 -32.59
C LEU A 10 -8.65 -18.26 -32.30
N ALA A 11 -8.51 -17.78 -31.08
CA ALA A 11 -8.81 -16.39 -30.74
C ALA A 11 -7.86 -15.48 -31.53
N GLN A 12 -8.41 -14.62 -32.39
CA GLN A 12 -7.60 -13.68 -33.17
C GLN A 12 -6.97 -12.64 -32.24
N PRO A 13 -5.66 -12.37 -32.34
CA PRO A 13 -5.01 -11.35 -31.53
C PRO A 13 -5.55 -9.96 -31.92
N THR A 14 -5.90 -9.18 -30.91
CA THR A 14 -6.28 -7.77 -31.08
C THR A 14 -5.00 -6.94 -31.18
N VAL A 15 -4.92 -6.09 -32.20
CA VAL A 15 -3.76 -5.22 -32.42
C VAL A 15 -4.23 -3.78 -32.52
N ILE A 16 -3.74 -2.93 -31.64
CA ILE A 16 -4.11 -1.52 -31.57
C ILE A 16 -2.88 -0.72 -31.90
N HIS A 17 -2.89 -0.06 -33.05
CA HIS A 17 -1.88 0.90 -33.43
C HIS A 17 -2.41 2.31 -33.21
N GLY A 18 -1.55 3.26 -32.92
CA GLY A 18 -2.03 4.62 -32.81
C GLY A 18 -0.94 5.65 -32.66
N MET A 19 -1.38 6.89 -32.53
CA MET A 19 -0.56 8.05 -32.25
C MET A 19 -1.29 8.94 -31.24
N VAL A 20 -0.53 9.58 -30.37
CA VAL A 20 -1.01 10.59 -29.44
C VAL A 20 -0.46 11.94 -29.86
N LYS A 21 -1.35 12.94 -29.88
CA LYS A 21 -1.02 14.33 -30.23
C LYS A 21 -1.63 15.30 -29.24
N ASP A 22 -1.03 16.47 -29.17
CA ASP A 22 -1.62 17.64 -28.54
C ASP A 22 -2.80 18.16 -29.38
N THR A 23 -3.88 18.59 -28.75
CA THR A 23 -5.06 19.12 -29.44
C THR A 23 -4.79 20.49 -30.06
N ASP A 24 -4.03 21.34 -29.38
CA ASP A 24 -3.87 22.76 -29.69
C ASP A 24 -2.70 22.98 -30.64
N SER A 25 -1.54 22.39 -30.36
CA SER A 25 -0.35 22.48 -31.24
C SER A 25 -0.34 21.44 -32.36
N ASN A 26 -1.13 20.36 -32.22
CA ASN A 26 -1.15 19.21 -33.14
C ASN A 26 0.21 18.49 -33.25
N GLU A 27 1.11 18.74 -32.29
CA GLU A 27 2.41 18.10 -32.16
C GLU A 27 2.27 16.68 -31.58
N PRO A 28 3.15 15.73 -31.97
CA PRO A 28 3.16 14.40 -31.37
C PRO A 28 3.60 14.47 -29.91
N LEU A 29 2.91 13.72 -29.04
CA LEU A 29 3.23 13.65 -27.62
C LEU A 29 4.03 12.38 -27.31
N PRO A 30 5.33 12.49 -26.99
CA PRO A 30 6.15 11.36 -26.60
C PRO A 30 5.93 10.98 -25.13
N PHE A 31 6.23 9.73 -24.79
CA PHE A 31 6.18 9.19 -23.43
C PHE A 31 4.80 9.21 -22.75
N VAL A 32 3.73 9.21 -23.53
CA VAL A 32 2.35 9.10 -23.04
C VAL A 32 2.06 7.66 -22.64
N ASN A 33 1.43 7.46 -21.49
CA ASN A 33 1.00 6.15 -21.06
C ASN A 33 -0.33 5.78 -21.74
N VAL A 34 -0.34 4.65 -22.46
CA VAL A 34 -1.51 4.14 -23.16
C VAL A 34 -1.81 2.73 -22.69
N TYR A 35 -3.00 2.51 -22.13
CA TYR A 35 -3.36 1.22 -21.51
C TYR A 35 -4.82 0.86 -21.76
N ILE A 36 -5.14 -0.43 -21.61
CA ILE A 36 -6.51 -0.92 -21.72
C ILE A 36 -7.22 -0.70 -20.38
N LYS A 37 -8.40 -0.09 -20.39
CA LYS A 37 -9.13 0.31 -19.18
C LYS A 37 -9.43 -0.87 -18.24
N SER A 38 -9.79 -2.03 -18.79
CA SER A 38 -10.04 -3.26 -18.03
C SER A 38 -8.77 -3.93 -17.50
N MET A 39 -7.63 -3.67 -18.13
CA MET A 39 -6.33 -4.28 -17.82
C MET A 39 -5.24 -3.20 -17.76
N PRO A 40 -5.21 -2.35 -16.72
CA PRO A 40 -4.25 -1.24 -16.64
C PRO A 40 -2.78 -1.69 -16.61
N SER A 41 -2.52 -2.93 -16.21
CA SER A 41 -1.19 -3.54 -16.24
C SER A 41 -0.70 -3.85 -17.67
N GLU A 42 -1.61 -4.01 -18.63
CA GLU A 42 -1.29 -4.17 -20.05
C GLU A 42 -1.34 -2.79 -20.72
N GLY A 43 -0.27 -2.03 -20.52
CA GLY A 43 -0.06 -0.71 -21.10
C GLY A 43 1.30 -0.60 -21.79
N VAL A 44 1.41 0.39 -22.67
CA VAL A 44 2.64 0.75 -23.37
C VAL A 44 2.84 2.25 -23.28
N VAL A 45 4.08 2.69 -23.50
CA VAL A 45 4.45 4.10 -23.54
C VAL A 45 4.65 4.49 -25.01
N THR A 46 4.23 5.70 -25.41
CA THR A 46 4.47 6.20 -26.77
C THR A 46 5.95 6.45 -27.04
N ASP A 47 6.37 6.27 -28.29
CA ASP A 47 7.71 6.60 -28.77
C ASP A 47 7.93 8.11 -28.94
N VAL A 48 9.11 8.49 -29.45
CA VAL A 48 9.48 9.90 -29.71
C VAL A 48 8.58 10.59 -30.75
N ASP A 49 7.93 9.82 -31.63
CA ASP A 49 6.99 10.32 -32.63
C ASP A 49 5.53 10.26 -32.10
N GLY A 50 5.33 9.92 -30.83
CA GLY A 50 4.03 9.79 -30.19
C GLY A 50 3.24 8.54 -30.62
N ARG A 51 3.86 7.56 -31.27
CA ARG A 51 3.21 6.32 -31.73
C ARG A 51 3.21 5.25 -30.65
N PHE A 52 2.21 4.38 -30.70
CA PHE A 52 2.11 3.21 -29.83
C PHE A 52 1.55 1.98 -30.54
N SER A 53 1.81 0.81 -29.97
CA SER A 53 1.29 -0.47 -30.44
C SER A 53 1.02 -1.40 -29.27
N ILE A 54 -0.23 -1.82 -29.09
CA ILE A 54 -0.65 -2.81 -28.09
C ILE A 54 -1.11 -4.06 -28.83
N ARG A 55 -0.63 -5.23 -28.39
CA ARG A 55 -1.08 -6.54 -28.89
C ARG A 55 -1.57 -7.37 -27.72
N THR A 56 -2.83 -7.82 -27.77
CA THR A 56 -3.40 -8.63 -26.70
C THR A 56 -4.50 -9.56 -27.24
N ASN A 57 -4.66 -10.71 -26.59
CA ASN A 57 -5.69 -11.72 -26.90
C ASN A 57 -6.76 -11.84 -25.80
N ARG A 58 -6.68 -11.02 -24.74
CA ARG A 58 -7.50 -11.13 -23.53
C ARG A 58 -8.61 -10.07 -23.44
N LEU A 59 -8.88 -9.39 -24.55
CA LEU A 59 -9.81 -8.26 -24.58
C LEU A 59 -11.26 -8.73 -24.40
N SER A 60 -12.02 -7.97 -23.61
CA SER A 60 -13.48 -8.16 -23.51
C SER A 60 -14.17 -7.55 -24.73
N GLN A 61 -15.43 -7.95 -24.97
CA GLN A 61 -16.14 -7.65 -26.23
C GLN A 61 -16.38 -6.14 -26.48
N ASP A 62 -16.27 -5.28 -25.46
CA ASP A 62 -16.43 -3.82 -25.55
C ASP A 62 -15.49 -3.08 -24.58
N ASP A 63 -14.17 -3.21 -24.78
CA ASP A 63 -13.18 -2.53 -23.97
C ASP A 63 -12.86 -1.11 -24.47
N TYR A 64 -12.11 -0.37 -23.65
CA TYR A 64 -11.63 0.97 -23.97
C TYR A 64 -10.12 1.05 -23.83
N VAL A 65 -9.48 1.85 -24.68
CA VAL A 65 -8.10 2.27 -24.51
C VAL A 65 -8.06 3.67 -23.91
N VAL A 66 -7.15 3.90 -22.98
CA VAL A 66 -6.98 5.17 -22.27
C VAL A 66 -5.57 5.69 -22.55
N ALA A 67 -5.47 6.96 -22.92
CA ALA A 67 -4.22 7.71 -22.98
C ALA A 67 -4.17 8.70 -21.82
N SER A 68 -3.10 8.62 -21.02
CA SER A 68 -2.89 9.44 -19.83
C SER A 68 -1.49 10.04 -19.85
N TYR A 69 -1.42 11.35 -19.63
CA TYR A 69 -0.17 12.11 -19.64
C TYR A 69 -0.21 13.20 -18.58
N ILE A 70 0.95 13.51 -18.00
CA ILE A 70 1.06 14.46 -16.90
C ILE A 70 0.81 15.87 -17.45
N GLY A 71 -0.11 16.61 -16.83
CA GLY A 71 -0.48 17.95 -17.28
C GLY A 71 -1.49 17.97 -18.42
N TYR A 72 -2.10 16.84 -18.76
CA TYR A 72 -3.10 16.71 -19.83
C TYR A 72 -4.35 15.98 -19.37
N ILE A 73 -5.48 16.32 -19.98
CA ILE A 73 -6.75 15.66 -19.74
C ILE A 73 -6.71 14.29 -20.42
N SER A 74 -6.75 13.22 -19.60
CA SER A 74 -6.79 11.85 -20.10
C SER A 74 -7.99 11.60 -21.04
N LYS A 75 -7.76 10.83 -22.11
CA LYS A 75 -8.79 10.54 -23.11
C LYS A 75 -8.98 9.03 -23.26
N THR A 76 -10.23 8.63 -23.48
CA THR A 76 -10.65 7.23 -23.57
C THR A 76 -11.34 7.01 -24.92
N GLU A 77 -10.95 5.95 -25.63
CA GLU A 77 -11.50 5.58 -26.94
C GLU A 77 -11.95 4.11 -26.94
N PRO A 78 -13.10 3.77 -27.57
CA PRO A 78 -13.60 2.40 -27.61
C PRO A 78 -12.78 1.51 -28.56
N ILE A 79 -12.65 0.22 -28.22
CA ILE A 79 -11.84 -0.74 -28.98
C ILE A 79 -12.60 -2.05 -29.22
N LYS A 80 -12.37 -2.67 -30.38
CA LYS A 80 -13.01 -3.95 -30.75
C LYS A 80 -12.04 -5.12 -30.63
N ALA A 81 -12.45 -6.16 -29.91
CA ALA A 81 -11.69 -7.39 -29.76
C ALA A 81 -11.53 -8.14 -31.10
N GLY A 82 -10.41 -8.83 -31.26
CA GLY A 82 -10.11 -9.70 -32.41
C GLY A 82 -9.81 -8.95 -33.71
N LYS A 83 -9.63 -7.62 -33.66
CA LYS A 83 -9.36 -6.80 -34.84
C LYS A 83 -8.04 -6.04 -34.73
N THR A 84 -7.46 -5.78 -35.90
CA THR A 84 -6.42 -4.75 -36.03
C THR A 84 -7.10 -3.41 -36.29
N GLN A 85 -6.77 -2.39 -35.51
CA GLN A 85 -7.38 -1.07 -35.60
C GLN A 85 -6.38 0.04 -35.31
N ARG A 86 -6.72 1.26 -35.76
CA ARG A 86 -5.91 2.46 -35.55
C ARG A 86 -6.68 3.47 -34.71
N VAL A 87 -6.03 4.03 -33.70
CA VAL A 87 -6.61 5.03 -32.79
C VAL A 87 -5.73 6.27 -32.79
N LEU A 88 -6.35 7.45 -32.91
CA LEU A 88 -5.67 8.74 -32.78
C LEU A 88 -6.19 9.43 -31.52
N PHE A 89 -5.31 9.63 -30.54
CA PHE A 89 -5.62 10.42 -29.36
C PHE A 89 -5.20 11.86 -29.57
N LYS A 90 -6.09 12.78 -29.23
CA LYS A 90 -5.81 14.22 -29.11
C LYS A 90 -6.06 14.62 -27.66
N LEU A 91 -4.99 14.96 -26.95
CA LEU A 91 -5.03 15.35 -25.54
C LEU A 91 -4.97 16.86 -25.44
N SER A 92 -5.79 17.44 -24.56
CA SER A 92 -5.76 18.88 -24.25
C SER A 92 -5.05 19.10 -22.93
N GLU A 93 -4.30 20.19 -22.81
CA GLU A 93 -3.62 20.53 -21.57
C GLU A 93 -4.63 20.69 -20.41
N GLU A 94 -4.27 20.14 -19.26
CA GLU A 94 -5.07 20.25 -18.04
C GLU A 94 -4.64 21.51 -17.29
N THR A 95 -5.34 22.62 -17.52
CA THR A 95 -5.16 23.82 -16.70
C THR A 95 -5.86 23.62 -15.35
N LYS A 96 -5.11 23.16 -14.34
CA LYS A 96 -5.61 23.16 -12.96
C LYS A 96 -5.58 24.59 -12.41
N ASN A 97 -6.74 25.23 -12.38
CA ASN A 97 -6.95 26.42 -11.58
C ASN A 97 -6.93 26.00 -10.10
N LEU A 98 -5.77 26.16 -9.45
CA LEU A 98 -5.68 26.02 -8.00
C LEU A 98 -6.48 27.17 -7.37
N GLU A 99 -7.42 26.86 -6.50
CA GLU A 99 -8.06 27.89 -5.68
C GLU A 99 -6.99 28.57 -4.81
N GLU A 100 -6.84 29.88 -4.99
CA GLU A 100 -5.93 30.68 -4.20
C GLU A 100 -6.38 30.66 -2.73
N VAL A 101 -5.62 29.99 -1.88
CA VAL A 101 -5.82 30.08 -0.43
C VAL A 101 -5.31 31.44 0.02
N THR A 102 -6.19 32.42 0.17
CA THR A 102 -5.85 33.71 0.76
C THR A 102 -5.48 33.50 2.23
N VAL A 103 -4.18 33.37 2.52
CA VAL A 103 -3.67 33.39 3.90
C VAL A 103 -3.80 34.81 4.42
N LYS A 104 -4.96 35.14 4.99
CA LYS A 104 -5.16 36.42 5.68
C LYS A 104 -4.18 36.49 6.86
N ALA A 105 -3.46 37.60 6.98
CA ALA A 105 -2.62 37.87 8.15
C ALA A 105 -3.50 37.84 9.41
N GLY A 106 -3.42 36.74 10.14
CA GLY A 106 -4.19 36.45 11.33
C GLY A 106 -3.36 35.60 12.27
N GLU A 107 -4.03 34.90 13.17
CA GLU A 107 -3.34 34.02 14.10
C GLU A 107 -2.59 32.89 13.37
N ASN A 108 -1.38 32.56 13.84
CA ASN A 108 -0.61 31.44 13.31
C ASN A 108 -1.48 30.16 13.33
N PRO A 109 -1.63 29.44 12.19
CA PRO A 109 -2.51 28.28 12.06
C PRO A 109 -2.18 27.13 13.04
N ALA A 110 -0.99 27.15 13.65
CA ALA A 110 -0.62 26.23 14.72
C ALA A 110 -1.45 26.42 16.01
N TYR A 111 -1.83 27.65 16.38
CA TYR A 111 -2.50 27.91 17.66
C TYR A 111 -3.91 27.31 17.77
N PRO A 112 -4.77 27.37 16.74
CA PRO A 112 -6.04 26.63 16.74
C PRO A 112 -5.86 25.12 16.99
N ILE A 113 -4.82 24.51 16.41
CA ILE A 113 -4.53 23.08 16.56
C ILE A 113 -4.06 22.80 17.99
N ILE A 114 -3.12 23.59 18.52
CA ILE A 114 -2.59 23.45 19.89
C ILE A 114 -3.72 23.60 20.92
N ARG A 115 -4.64 24.56 20.74
CA ARG A 115 -5.78 24.72 21.65
C ARG A 115 -6.76 23.56 21.60
N ARG A 116 -7.04 23.01 20.41
CA ARG A 116 -7.88 21.80 20.28
C ARG A 116 -7.23 20.59 20.96
N ALA A 117 -5.92 20.41 20.78
CA ALA A 117 -5.15 19.36 21.44
C ALA A 117 -5.16 19.53 22.97
N ALA A 118 -4.91 20.73 23.47
CA ALA A 118 -4.94 21.05 24.89
C ALA A 118 -6.32 20.83 25.53
N LYS A 119 -7.40 21.23 24.85
CA LYS A 119 -8.79 21.00 25.31
C LYS A 119 -9.14 19.51 25.43
N ASN A 120 -8.61 18.67 24.53
CA ASN A 120 -8.86 17.23 24.56
C ASN A 120 -7.86 16.45 25.43
N LYS A 121 -6.92 17.11 26.09
CA LYS A 121 -5.88 16.47 26.92
C LYS A 121 -6.46 15.57 28.02
N SER A 122 -7.61 15.91 28.61
CA SER A 122 -8.26 15.10 29.64
C SER A 122 -8.82 13.77 29.11
N LYS A 123 -9.14 13.69 27.81
CA LYS A 123 -9.65 12.47 27.15
C LYS A 123 -8.52 11.55 26.65
N LEU A 124 -7.30 12.08 26.53
CA LEU A 124 -6.09 11.38 26.11
C LEU A 124 -5.09 11.21 27.27
N SER A 125 -5.58 11.20 28.51
CA SER A 125 -4.70 10.97 29.67
C SER A 125 -4.13 9.55 29.61
N PHE A 126 -2.87 9.42 30.02
CA PHE A 126 -2.06 8.18 29.99
C PHE A 126 -2.75 6.97 30.67
N HIS A 127 -3.75 7.22 31.51
CA HIS A 127 -4.54 6.21 32.22
C HIS A 127 -5.76 5.67 31.44
N SER A 128 -6.16 6.26 30.31
CA SER A 128 -7.38 5.86 29.58
C SER A 128 -7.11 5.08 28.29
N LEU A 129 -5.85 4.73 28.00
CA LEU A 129 -5.47 4.01 26.79
C LEU A 129 -4.94 2.62 27.18
N ASP A 130 -5.74 1.60 26.89
CA ASP A 130 -5.40 0.18 27.13
C ASP A 130 -4.10 -0.25 26.46
N ALA A 131 -3.68 0.47 25.41
CA ALA A 131 -2.47 0.20 24.63
C ALA A 131 -1.14 0.41 25.40
N ILE A 132 -1.14 1.06 26.56
CA ILE A 132 0.07 1.40 27.32
C ILE A 132 0.33 0.41 28.47
N ASN A 133 -0.61 -0.48 28.79
CA ASN A 133 -0.42 -1.49 29.84
C ASN A 133 0.59 -2.56 29.40
N TYR A 134 1.82 -2.45 29.89
CA TYR A 134 2.88 -3.44 29.69
C TYR A 134 3.22 -4.12 31.02
N HIS A 135 3.05 -5.45 31.10
CA HIS A 135 3.39 -6.24 32.28
C HIS A 135 4.86 -6.66 32.21
N CYS A 136 5.76 -5.91 32.86
CA CYS A 136 7.14 -6.36 33.08
C CYS A 136 7.22 -7.27 34.31
N TYR A 137 7.67 -8.51 34.11
CA TYR A 137 8.15 -9.38 35.20
C TYR A 137 9.65 -9.16 35.39
N ASN A 138 10.05 -8.63 36.56
CA ASN A 138 11.46 -8.50 36.91
C ASN A 138 11.88 -9.70 37.75
N ALA A 139 12.77 -10.54 37.22
CA ALA A 139 13.50 -11.55 37.98
C ALA A 139 14.84 -10.95 38.44
N SER A 140 15.14 -11.03 39.73
CA SER A 140 16.41 -10.56 40.30
C SER A 140 17.16 -11.72 40.93
N GLU A 141 18.35 -12.00 40.43
CA GLU A 141 19.27 -12.99 41.00
C GLU A 141 20.17 -12.34 42.04
N VAL A 142 20.22 -12.93 43.23
CA VAL A 142 21.02 -12.44 44.35
C VAL A 142 22.13 -13.45 44.63
N TYR A 143 23.38 -13.03 44.46
CA TYR A 143 24.56 -13.83 44.76
C TYR A 143 25.06 -13.49 46.17
N LEU A 144 25.03 -14.47 47.08
CA LEU A 144 25.54 -14.33 48.45
C LEU A 144 26.96 -14.90 48.52
N ASN A 145 27.96 -14.03 48.66
CA ASN A 145 29.32 -14.46 48.96
C ASN A 145 29.49 -14.79 50.45
N GLU A 146 30.31 -15.81 50.70
CA GLU A 146 30.39 -16.57 51.94
C GLU A 146 30.75 -15.72 53.17
N VAL A 147 29.73 -15.32 53.94
CA VAL A 147 29.91 -14.89 55.33
C VAL A 147 29.57 -16.08 56.23
N GLY A 148 30.61 -16.69 56.81
CA GLY A 148 30.51 -17.86 57.67
C GLY A 148 29.51 -17.66 58.81
N GLY A 149 28.45 -18.48 58.83
CA GLY A 149 27.46 -18.54 59.92
C GLY A 149 25.99 -18.39 59.49
N LEU A 150 25.70 -17.72 58.37
CA LEU A 150 24.31 -17.45 57.92
C LEU A 150 23.74 -18.51 56.95
N LYS A 151 24.56 -19.44 56.46
CA LYS A 151 24.18 -20.40 55.41
C LYS A 151 23.06 -21.37 55.81
N SER A 152 22.92 -21.78 57.07
CA SER A 152 21.97 -22.86 57.42
C SER A 152 20.52 -22.40 57.52
N LYS A 153 20.27 -21.20 58.05
CA LYS A 153 18.91 -20.71 58.31
C LYS A 153 18.22 -20.21 57.04
N ALA A 154 18.87 -19.33 56.29
CA ALA A 154 18.31 -18.77 55.05
C ALA A 154 18.09 -19.84 53.98
N VAL A 155 19.02 -20.80 53.84
CA VAL A 155 18.87 -21.92 52.88
C VAL A 155 17.73 -22.85 53.28
N ASN A 156 17.50 -23.11 54.57
CA ASN A 156 16.36 -23.93 55.00
C ASN A 156 15.01 -23.22 54.81
N GLU A 157 14.95 -21.91 55.06
CA GLU A 157 13.75 -21.12 54.83
C GLU A 157 13.40 -21.04 53.33
N MET A 158 14.41 -20.85 52.47
CA MET A 158 14.22 -20.91 51.01
C MET A 158 13.77 -22.29 50.56
N LYS A 159 14.38 -23.39 51.05
CA LYS A 159 13.93 -24.76 50.74
C LYS A 159 12.49 -25.03 51.19
N GLN A 160 12.07 -24.53 52.36
CA GLN A 160 10.68 -24.65 52.80
C GLN A 160 9.71 -23.88 51.90
N LYS A 161 10.05 -22.66 51.49
CA LYS A 161 9.24 -21.88 50.54
C LYS A 161 9.14 -22.57 49.18
N TRP A 162 10.25 -23.14 48.69
CA TRP A 162 10.28 -23.90 47.44
C TRP A 162 9.37 -25.13 47.48
N LYS A 163 9.33 -25.84 48.62
CA LYS A 163 8.47 -27.03 48.81
C LYS A 163 6.97 -26.72 48.87
N LYS A 164 6.60 -25.45 49.16
CA LYS A 164 5.21 -24.95 49.17
C LYS A 164 4.77 -24.38 47.81
N MET A 165 5.69 -24.26 46.85
CA MET A 165 5.40 -23.70 45.54
C MET A 165 4.82 -24.77 44.60
N SER A 166 3.80 -24.42 43.80
CA SER A 166 3.10 -25.35 42.90
C SER A 166 4.07 -26.11 41.98
N PRO A 167 3.88 -27.42 41.75
CA PRO A 167 4.76 -28.23 40.90
C PRO A 167 4.96 -27.66 39.48
N LEU A 168 3.94 -27.00 38.93
CA LEU A 168 3.99 -26.36 37.60
C LEU A 168 4.98 -25.19 37.54
N LEU A 169 5.06 -24.40 38.61
CA LEU A 169 5.95 -23.23 38.66
C LEU A 169 7.42 -23.65 38.82
N VAL A 170 7.66 -24.80 39.47
CA VAL A 170 9.00 -25.39 39.63
C VAL A 170 9.48 -26.04 38.34
N MET A 171 8.59 -26.63 37.52
CA MET A 171 8.95 -27.14 36.19
C MET A 171 9.33 -26.02 35.21
N MET A 172 8.60 -24.90 35.22
CA MET A 172 8.91 -23.75 34.35
C MET A 172 10.31 -23.19 34.60
N LEU A 173 10.76 -23.13 35.86
CA LEU A 173 12.08 -22.58 36.21
C LEU A 173 13.26 -23.54 35.94
N ARG A 174 13.00 -24.84 35.71
CA ARG A 174 14.05 -25.83 35.39
C ARG A 174 14.32 -25.99 33.90
N ALA A 175 13.48 -25.43 33.04
CA ALA A 175 13.57 -25.62 31.59
C ALA A 175 14.61 -24.72 30.92
N ASP A 176 15.16 -23.72 31.63
CA ASP A 176 16.04 -22.69 31.07
C ASP A 176 17.51 -22.79 31.55
N PHE A 177 17.99 -23.99 31.93
CA PHE A 177 19.41 -24.28 32.16
C PHE A 177 19.84 -25.61 31.54
#